data_AF-A0A4S4LBH4-F1
#
_entry.id   AF-A0A4S4LBH4-F1
#
_cell.length_a   1.000
_cell.length_b   1.000
_cell.length_c   1.000
_cell.angle_alpha   90.00
_cell.angle_beta   90.00
_cell.angle_gamma   90.00
#
_symmetry.space_group_name_H-M   'P 1'
#
loop_
_entity.id
_entity.type
_entity.pdbx_description
1 polymer ?
#
loop_
_entity_poly.entity_id
_entity_poly.type
_entity_poly.pdbx_seq_one_letter_code
_entity_poly.pdbx_strand_id
1 'polypeptide(L)'
;MSLQAAAFPIASYTPQEIRNAFSAIRAHWPSEIRGALYNAAFGIWKPFLEVTEAEVRESLDTNVTAAFAFAREAILGFKGLEVDEKGKRGTLLFTGRPCDNRWRSRARGEAWVNNPDVRLEPDSIAKAYQYLTEQDRSAWTWELDLRPAHEKW
;
A
#
# COMPACT_ATOMS: atom_id res chain seq x y z
N MET A 1 -20.90 -12.42 8.67
CA MET A 1 -19.81 -13.00 7.85
C MET A 1 -18.55 -13.07 8.73
N SER A 2 -17.88 -14.22 8.77
CA SER A 2 -16.58 -14.34 9.45
C SER A 2 -15.49 -13.70 8.60
N LEU A 3 -14.60 -12.91 9.22
CA LEU A 3 -13.40 -12.39 8.56
C LEU A 3 -12.52 -13.56 8.10
N GLN A 4 -12.07 -13.53 6.85
CA GLN A 4 -11.14 -14.50 6.29
C GLN A 4 -9.87 -13.78 5.83
N ALA A 5 -8.72 -14.44 5.98
CA ALA A 5 -7.44 -13.95 5.50
C ALA A 5 -6.63 -15.14 4.95
N ALA A 6 -5.90 -14.90 3.87
CA ALA A 6 -5.02 -15.88 3.23
C ALA A 6 -3.78 -15.14 2.71
N ALA A 7 -2.64 -15.82 2.76
CA ALA A 7 -1.36 -15.28 2.30
C ALA A 7 -1.00 -15.88 0.93
N PHE A 8 -0.54 -15.01 0.03
CA PHE A 8 -0.06 -15.38 -1.31
C PHE A 8 1.37 -14.86 -1.45
N PRO A 9 2.39 -15.64 -1.03
CA PRO A 9 3.77 -15.19 -1.07
C PRO A 9 4.23 -15.02 -2.52
N ILE A 10 5.03 -13.98 -2.76
CA ILE A 10 5.74 -13.75 -4.02
C ILE A 10 7.24 -13.88 -3.76
N ALA A 11 7.98 -14.47 -4.71
CA ALA A 11 9.42 -14.65 -4.54
C ALA A 11 10.21 -13.36 -4.84
N SER A 12 9.64 -12.47 -5.65
CA SER A 12 10.26 -11.21 -6.06
C SER A 12 9.22 -10.19 -6.50
N TYR A 13 9.61 -8.91 -6.57
CA TYR A 13 8.77 -7.82 -7.07
C TYR A 13 8.81 -7.70 -8.60
N THR A 14 8.77 -8.83 -9.31
CA THR A 14 8.67 -8.81 -10.77
C THR A 14 7.20 -8.78 -11.21
N PRO A 15 6.88 -8.22 -12.39
CA PRO A 15 5.50 -8.19 -12.89
C PRO A 15 4.85 -9.56 -13.01
N GLN A 16 5.65 -10.60 -13.32
CA GLN A 16 5.14 -11.96 -13.45
C GLN A 16 4.69 -12.53 -12.11
N GLU A 17 5.49 -12.32 -11.06
CA GLU A 17 5.14 -12.77 -9.71
C GLU A 17 3.88 -12.07 -9.18
N ILE A 18 3.73 -10.77 -9.45
CA ILE A 18 2.50 -10.04 -9.12
C ILE A 18 1.29 -10.65 -9.85
N ARG A 19 1.39 -10.93 -11.15
CA ARG A 19 0.30 -11.59 -11.90
C ARG A 19 -0.02 -12.99 -11.38
N ASN A 20 1.00 -13.75 -11.02
CA ASN A 20 0.86 -15.08 -10.43
C ASN A 20 0.08 -15.00 -9.11
N ALA A 21 0.41 -14.05 -8.24
CA ALA A 21 -0.31 -13.82 -6.99
C ALA A 21 -1.78 -13.45 -7.23
N PHE A 22 -2.08 -12.53 -8.16
CA PHE A 22 -3.47 -12.21 -8.51
C PHE A 22 -4.25 -13.40 -9.08
N SER A 23 -3.58 -14.27 -9.86
CA SER A 23 -4.17 -15.51 -10.34
C SER A 23 -4.53 -16.46 -9.18
N ALA A 24 -3.60 -16.63 -8.24
CA ALA A 24 -3.82 -17.46 -7.05
C ALA A 24 -4.94 -16.91 -6.14
N ILE A 25 -5.01 -15.58 -5.97
CA ILE A 25 -6.08 -14.90 -5.24
C ILE A 25 -7.42 -15.19 -5.87
N ARG A 26 -7.56 -15.03 -7.20
CA ARG A 26 -8.81 -15.30 -7.93
C ARG A 26 -9.22 -16.77 -7.89
N ALA A 27 -8.25 -17.68 -7.87
CA ALA A 27 -8.53 -19.11 -7.74
C ALA A 27 -9.01 -19.47 -6.32
N HIS A 28 -8.48 -18.81 -5.29
CA HIS A 28 -8.85 -19.05 -3.89
C HIS A 28 -10.17 -18.38 -3.52
N TRP A 29 -10.36 -17.14 -3.94
CA TRP A 29 -11.59 -16.38 -3.76
C TRP A 29 -12.14 -15.93 -5.13
N PRO A 30 -13.15 -16.64 -5.68
CA PRO A 30 -13.79 -16.25 -6.93
C PRO A 30 -14.71 -15.02 -6.78
N SER A 31 -14.55 -14.25 -5.70
CA SER A 31 -15.29 -13.02 -5.42
C SER A 31 -14.64 -11.81 -6.09
N GLU A 32 -15.42 -10.74 -6.18
CA GLU A 32 -14.96 -9.44 -6.63
C GLU A 32 -13.84 -8.83 -5.76
N ILE A 33 -12.91 -8.13 -6.41
CA ILE A 33 -11.90 -7.30 -5.73
C ILE A 33 -12.45 -5.88 -5.68
N ARG A 34 -12.70 -5.36 -4.46
CA ARG A 34 -13.23 -4.00 -4.24
C ARG A 34 -12.22 -3.01 -3.65
N GLY A 35 -11.08 -3.50 -3.19
CA GLY A 35 -10.00 -2.68 -2.65
C GLY A 35 -8.65 -3.33 -2.92
N ALA A 36 -7.63 -2.51 -3.16
CA ALA A 36 -6.27 -2.94 -3.41
C ALA A 36 -5.30 -1.95 -2.76
N LEU A 37 -4.45 -2.44 -1.86
CA LEU A 37 -3.45 -1.64 -1.15
C LEU A 37 -2.03 -2.09 -1.52
N TYR A 38 -1.27 -1.22 -2.17
CA TYR A 38 0.15 -1.40 -2.40
C TYR A 38 0.95 -0.65 -1.34
N ASN A 39 1.42 -1.36 -0.31
CA ASN A 39 2.22 -0.81 0.79
C ASN A 39 3.70 -1.26 0.76
N ALA A 40 4.08 -2.08 -0.22
CA ALA A 40 5.45 -2.52 -0.38
C ALA A 40 6.35 -1.36 -0.83
N ALA A 41 7.51 -1.21 -0.20
CA ALA A 41 8.49 -0.21 -0.57
C ALA A 41 9.91 -0.67 -0.23
N PHE A 42 10.86 -0.27 -1.06
CA PHE A 42 12.29 -0.45 -0.86
C PHE A 42 12.96 0.93 -0.81
N GLY A 43 13.85 1.15 0.15
CA GLY A 43 14.56 2.43 0.26
C GLY A 43 16.03 2.22 0.58
N ILE A 44 16.86 3.14 0.11
CA ILE A 44 18.32 3.09 0.20
C ILE A 44 18.77 4.30 1.02
N TRP A 45 19.43 4.07 2.15
CA TRP A 45 19.93 5.11 3.05
C TRP A 45 21.44 4.96 3.27
N LYS A 46 22.24 5.40 2.30
CA LYS A 46 23.71 5.41 2.37
C LYS A 46 24.31 6.48 1.47
N PRO A 47 25.61 6.81 1.59
CA PRO A 47 26.28 7.78 0.73
C PRO A 47 26.14 7.43 -0.76
N PHE A 48 26.00 8.46 -1.59
CA PHE A 48 25.71 8.32 -3.03
C PHE A 48 26.68 7.36 -3.74
N LEU A 49 27.99 7.46 -3.45
CA LEU A 49 29.02 6.65 -4.09
C LEU A 49 29.08 5.20 -3.59
N GLU A 50 28.34 4.86 -2.53
CA GLU A 50 28.25 3.48 -2.02
C GLU A 50 27.04 2.73 -2.60
N VAL A 51 26.14 3.43 -3.31
CA VAL A 51 24.96 2.84 -3.96
C VAL A 51 25.35 1.97 -5.14
N THR A 52 24.91 0.71 -5.10
CA THR A 52 25.16 -0.26 -6.16
C THR A 52 24.02 -0.23 -7.17
N GLU A 53 24.33 -0.60 -8.42
CA GLU A 53 23.31 -0.76 -9.46
C GLU A 53 22.27 -1.83 -9.11
N ALA A 54 22.65 -2.85 -8.34
CA ALA A 54 21.75 -3.90 -7.89
C ALA A 54 20.65 -3.35 -6.96
N GLU A 55 21.00 -2.50 -6.01
CA GLU A 55 20.02 -1.88 -5.11
C GLU A 55 19.15 -0.86 -5.85
N VAL A 56 19.71 -0.12 -6.80
CA VAL A 56 18.91 0.77 -7.67
C VAL A 56 17.87 -0.06 -8.43
N ARG A 57 18.27 -1.20 -8.98
CA ARG A 57 17.35 -2.12 -9.68
C ARG A 57 16.28 -2.66 -8.75
N GLU A 58 16.63 -3.10 -7.55
CA GLU A 58 15.67 -3.57 -6.55
C GLU A 58 14.65 -2.49 -6.14
N SER A 59 15.13 -1.24 -6.01
CA SER A 59 14.27 -0.08 -5.77
C SER A 59 13.28 0.16 -6.90
N LEU A 60 13.75 0.13 -8.16
CA LEU A 60 12.89 0.28 -9.34
C LEU A 60 11.89 -0.87 -9.45
N ASP A 61 12.34 -2.10 -9.24
CA ASP A 61 11.49 -3.28 -9.30
C ASP A 61 10.37 -3.21 -8.26
N THR A 62 10.71 -2.87 -7.01
CA THR A 62 9.74 -2.80 -5.91
C THR A 62 8.84 -1.57 -6.00
N ASN A 63 9.39 -0.38 -6.20
CA ASN A 63 8.62 0.86 -6.05
C ASN A 63 7.89 1.28 -7.32
N VAL A 64 8.34 0.81 -8.49
CA VAL A 64 7.81 1.25 -9.79
C VAL A 64 7.21 0.07 -10.56
N THR A 65 8.02 -0.93 -10.86
CA THR A 65 7.64 -2.02 -11.77
C THR A 65 6.54 -2.90 -11.17
N ALA A 66 6.70 -3.38 -9.94
CA ALA A 66 5.68 -4.16 -9.24
C ALA A 66 4.45 -3.32 -8.89
N ALA A 67 4.65 -2.08 -8.43
CA ALA A 67 3.58 -1.14 -8.14
C ALA A 67 2.66 -0.94 -9.36
N PHE A 68 3.25 -0.73 -10.54
CA PHE A 68 2.51 -0.64 -11.80
C PHE A 68 1.79 -1.94 -12.15
N ALA A 69 2.46 -3.09 -12.06
CA ALA A 69 1.85 -4.39 -12.35
C ALA A 69 0.65 -4.68 -11.43
N PHE A 70 0.78 -4.34 -10.15
CA PHE A 70 -0.27 -4.46 -9.14
C PHE A 70 -1.46 -3.55 -9.46
N ALA A 71 -1.20 -2.26 -9.73
CA ALA A 71 -2.22 -1.31 -10.18
C ALA A 71 -3.00 -1.86 -11.38
N ARG A 72 -2.28 -2.35 -12.38
CA ARG A 72 -2.88 -2.87 -13.60
C ARG A 72 -3.82 -4.04 -13.32
N GLU A 73 -3.40 -5.02 -12.52
CA GLU A 73 -4.25 -6.17 -12.18
C GLU A 73 -5.46 -5.76 -11.34
N ALA A 74 -5.29 -4.86 -10.37
CA ALA A 74 -6.38 -4.33 -9.57
C ALA A 74 -7.40 -3.59 -10.45
N ILE A 75 -6.94 -2.68 -11.31
CA ILE A 75 -7.78 -1.91 -12.24
C ILE A 75 -8.51 -2.83 -13.22
N LEU A 76 -7.85 -3.88 -13.73
CA LEU A 76 -8.53 -4.88 -14.57
C LEU A 76 -9.65 -5.59 -13.82
N GLY A 77 -9.42 -5.96 -12.55
CA GLY A 77 -10.46 -6.47 -11.67
C GLY A 77 -11.62 -5.49 -11.52
N PHE A 78 -11.32 -4.21 -11.25
CA PHE A 78 -12.33 -3.17 -11.07
C PHE A 78 -13.13 -2.87 -12.34
N LYS A 79 -12.48 -2.96 -13.52
CA LYS A 79 -13.14 -2.74 -14.81
C LYS A 79 -14.18 -3.81 -15.13
N GLY A 80 -14.02 -5.02 -14.60
CA GLY A 80 -14.97 -6.13 -14.73
C GLY A 80 -16.20 -6.02 -13.82
N LEU A 81 -16.26 -5.01 -12.93
CA LEU A 81 -17.37 -4.83 -12.00
C LEU A 81 -18.47 -3.94 -12.60
N GLU A 82 -19.70 -4.37 -12.38
CA GLU A 82 -20.92 -3.59 -12.59
C GLU A 82 -21.17 -2.64 -11.42
N VAL A 83 -21.98 -1.61 -11.66
CA VAL A 83 -22.39 -0.67 -10.60
C VAL A 83 -23.47 -1.34 -9.76
N ASP A 84 -23.32 -1.32 -8.43
CA ASP A 84 -24.31 -1.86 -7.51
C ASP A 84 -24.65 -0.87 -6.39
N GLU A 85 -25.35 -1.35 -5.35
CA GLU A 85 -25.72 -0.55 -4.18
C GLU A 85 -24.51 -0.01 -3.40
N LYS A 86 -23.34 -0.66 -3.53
CA LYS A 86 -22.06 -0.21 -2.93
C LYS A 86 -21.34 0.82 -3.82
N GLY A 87 -21.93 1.24 -4.93
CA GLY A 87 -21.36 2.24 -5.82
C GLY A 87 -20.48 1.66 -6.92
N LYS A 88 -19.61 2.51 -7.48
CA LYS A 88 -18.76 2.17 -8.62
C LYS A 88 -17.27 2.14 -8.26
N ARG A 89 -16.66 0.98 -8.53
CA ARG A 89 -15.22 0.67 -8.77
C ARG A 89 -14.23 1.06 -7.68
N GLY A 90 -13.88 0.05 -6.87
CA GLY A 90 -12.50 -0.30 -6.54
C GLY A 90 -11.58 0.81 -6.01
N THR A 91 -11.29 0.80 -4.71
CA THR A 91 -10.30 1.73 -4.14
C THR A 91 -8.89 1.17 -4.35
N LEU A 92 -8.06 1.88 -5.11
CA LEU A 92 -6.63 1.57 -5.27
C LEU A 92 -5.81 2.55 -4.44
N LEU A 93 -5.08 2.03 -3.46
CA LEU A 93 -4.25 2.82 -2.56
C LEU A 93 -2.78 2.48 -2.79
N PHE A 94 -1.98 3.53 -2.97
CA PHE A 94 -0.53 3.45 -2.95
C PHE A 94 0.00 4.13 -1.71
N THR A 95 0.81 3.41 -0.96
CA THR A 95 1.36 3.91 0.30
C THR A 95 2.84 3.54 0.32
N GLY A 96 3.68 4.48 0.72
CA GLY A 96 5.04 4.11 1.12
C GLY A 96 5.00 3.38 2.46
N ARG A 97 6.14 2.94 3.00
CA ARG A 97 6.25 2.56 4.42
C ARG A 97 6.07 3.84 5.26
N PRO A 98 4.86 4.20 5.73
CA PRO A 98 4.63 5.53 6.27
C PRO A 98 5.37 5.68 7.59
N CYS A 99 5.48 4.58 8.35
CA CYS A 99 6.13 4.53 9.62
C CYS A 99 6.68 3.12 9.85
N ASP A 100 7.95 2.88 9.50
CA ASP A 100 8.68 1.83 10.21
C ASP A 100 9.15 2.42 11.54
N ASN A 101 8.30 2.24 12.55
CA ASN A 101 8.51 2.68 13.92
C ASN A 101 9.84 2.11 14.46
N ARG A 102 10.32 0.99 13.92
CA ARG A 102 11.49 0.26 14.44
C ARG A 102 12.81 0.88 14.00
N TRP A 103 12.88 1.42 12.80
CA TRP A 103 14.07 2.14 12.33
C TRP A 103 14.09 3.59 12.82
N ARG A 104 12.95 4.30 12.79
CA ARG A 104 12.89 5.69 13.26
C ARG A 104 13.01 5.83 14.78
N SER A 105 12.52 4.86 15.56
CA SER A 105 12.74 4.85 17.02
C SER A 105 14.22 4.81 17.38
N ARG A 106 15.01 3.98 16.68
CA ARG A 106 16.47 3.90 16.86
C ARG A 106 17.18 5.20 16.49
N ALA A 107 16.73 5.88 15.45
CA ALA A 107 17.37 7.10 14.95
C ALA A 107 16.96 8.38 15.72
N ARG A 108 15.77 8.42 16.32
CA ARG A 108 15.19 9.65 16.93
C ARG A 108 15.02 9.61 18.45
N GLY A 109 15.28 8.46 19.09
CA GLY A 109 15.29 8.32 20.55
C GLY A 109 13.92 8.27 21.23
N GLU A 110 13.91 8.06 22.55
CA GLU A 110 12.70 7.82 23.35
C GLU A 110 11.69 8.98 23.31
N ALA A 111 12.17 10.23 23.26
CA ALA A 111 11.31 11.41 23.19
C ALA A 111 10.42 11.42 21.93
N TRP A 112 10.92 10.91 20.80
CA TRP A 112 10.12 10.78 19.58
C TRP A 112 9.12 9.62 19.67
N VAL A 113 9.53 8.50 20.29
CA VAL A 113 8.67 7.32 20.45
C VAL A 113 7.46 7.63 21.33
N ASN A 114 7.69 8.35 22.43
CA ASN A 114 6.69 8.66 23.45
C ASN A 114 5.80 9.86 23.10
N ASN A 115 6.08 10.57 22.00
CA ASN A 115 5.26 11.68 21.53
C ASN A 115 4.42 11.23 20.31
N PRO A 116 3.11 10.99 20.47
CA PRO A 116 2.26 10.56 19.36
C PRO A 116 2.09 11.66 18.30
N ASP A 117 2.23 12.93 18.66
CA ASP A 117 1.94 14.07 17.77
C ASP A 117 3.00 14.26 16.67
N VAL A 118 4.18 13.65 16.82
CA VAL A 118 5.32 13.76 15.89
C VAL A 118 5.44 12.56 14.93
N ARG A 119 4.46 11.65 14.93
CA ARG A 119 4.43 10.47 14.05
C ARG A 119 3.01 10.11 13.63
N LEU A 120 2.87 9.36 12.54
CA LEU A 120 1.59 8.74 12.19
C LEU A 120 1.46 7.41 12.95
N GLU A 121 0.25 7.15 13.45
CA GLU A 121 -0.05 5.88 14.10
C GLU A 121 -0.63 4.89 13.09
N PRO A 122 -0.11 3.65 12.98
CA PRO A 122 -0.57 2.68 11.99
C PRO A 122 -2.08 2.42 12.02
N ASP A 123 -2.70 2.37 13.20
CA ASP A 123 -4.14 2.18 13.33
C ASP A 123 -4.95 3.36 12.77
N SER A 124 -4.46 4.59 12.96
CA SER A 124 -5.09 5.78 12.39
C SER A 124 -4.98 5.79 10.86
N ILE A 125 -3.84 5.34 10.33
CA ILE A 125 -3.64 5.16 8.89
C ILE A 125 -4.60 4.09 8.34
N ALA A 126 -4.70 2.93 9.00
CA ALA A 126 -5.59 1.85 8.58
C ALA A 126 -7.07 2.27 8.59
N LYS A 127 -7.50 3.05 9.59
CA LYS A 127 -8.85 3.64 9.63
C LYS A 127 -9.10 4.58 8.45
N ALA A 128 -8.11 5.39 8.07
CA ALA A 128 -8.22 6.24 6.88
C ALA A 128 -8.37 5.40 5.61
N TYR A 129 -7.60 4.32 5.46
CA TYR A 129 -7.72 3.40 4.31
C TYR A 129 -9.08 2.71 4.27
N GLN A 130 -9.58 2.25 5.42
CA GLN A 130 -10.92 1.65 5.52
C GLN A 130 -11.99 2.66 5.11
N TYR A 131 -11.93 3.89 5.62
CA TYR A 131 -12.85 4.95 5.23
C TYR A 131 -12.86 5.17 3.70
N LEU A 132 -11.69 5.18 3.05
CA LEU A 132 -11.59 5.31 1.59
C LEU A 132 -12.21 4.14 0.81
N THR A 133 -12.31 2.95 1.41
CA THR A 133 -12.99 1.79 0.80
C THR A 133 -14.50 1.79 1.00
N GLU A 134 -15.01 2.65 1.88
CA GLU A 134 -16.42 2.71 2.29
C GLU A 134 -17.10 4.05 1.90
N GLN A 135 -16.43 4.90 1.10
CA GLN A 135 -16.99 6.19 0.69
C GLN A 135 -18.31 6.05 -0.08
N ASP A 136 -19.22 7.01 0.12
CA ASP A 136 -20.45 7.04 -0.64
C ASP A 136 -20.16 7.19 -2.14
N ARG A 137 -20.96 6.51 -2.96
CA ARG A 137 -20.81 6.49 -4.42
C ARG A 137 -20.80 7.87 -5.08
N SER A 138 -21.34 8.90 -4.42
CA SER A 138 -21.39 10.27 -4.93
C SER A 138 -20.14 11.10 -4.64
N ALA A 139 -19.23 10.67 -3.76
CA ALA A 139 -18.08 11.46 -3.32
C ALA A 139 -16.83 10.60 -3.09
N TRP A 140 -15.85 10.72 -4.00
CA TRP A 140 -14.63 9.93 -4.00
C TRP A 140 -13.40 10.79 -3.80
N THR A 141 -12.49 10.33 -2.95
CA THR A 141 -11.18 10.97 -2.76
C THR A 141 -10.22 10.57 -3.88
N TRP A 142 -9.59 11.57 -4.48
CA TRP A 142 -8.56 11.35 -5.52
C TRP A 142 -7.15 11.20 -4.93
N GLU A 143 -6.86 12.01 -3.91
CA GLU A 143 -5.57 12.05 -3.21
C GLU A 143 -5.83 12.35 -1.73
N LEU A 144 -5.05 11.72 -0.85
CA LEU A 144 -5.09 11.94 0.59
C LEU A 144 -3.66 12.02 1.13
N ASP A 145 -3.32 13.17 1.71
CA ASP A 145 -2.10 13.35 2.47
C ASP A 145 -2.37 13.16 3.97
N LEU A 146 -1.65 12.22 4.59
CA LEU A 146 -1.64 12.02 6.04
C LEU A 146 -0.34 12.57 6.61
N ARG A 147 -0.45 13.43 7.62
CA ARG A 147 0.68 14.11 8.27
C ARG A 147 0.55 14.06 9.79
N PRO A 148 1.66 13.92 10.55
CA PRO A 148 1.62 14.08 12.01
C PRO A 148 1.12 15.48 12.42
N ALA A 149 0.49 15.58 13.58
CA ALA A 149 -0.08 16.83 14.08
C ALA A 149 0.95 17.95 14.26
N HIS A 150 2.21 17.62 14.60
CA HIS A 150 3.30 18.58 14.80
C HIS A 150 4.19 18.81 13.57
N GLU A 151 3.81 18.30 12.41
CA GLU A 151 4.56 18.60 11.19
C GLU A 151 4.44 20.10 10.83
N LYS A 152 5.58 20.74 10.52
CA LYS A 152 5.60 22.15 10.12
C LYS A 152 5.28 22.27 8.61
N TRP A 153 4.58 23.33 8.26
CA TRP A 153 4.29 23.73 6.88
C TRP A 153 5.43 24.55 6.29
#